data_AF-A0A1H0WQN1-F1
#
_entry.id   AF-A0A1H0WQN1-F1
#
_cell.length_a   1.000
_cell.length_b   1.000
_cell.length_c   1.000
_cell.angle_alpha   90.00
_cell.angle_beta   90.00
_cell.angle_gamma   90.00
#
_symmetry.space_group_name_H-M   'P 1'
#
loop_
_entity.id
_entity.type
_entity.pdbx_description
1 polymer ?
#
loop_
_entity_poly.entity_id
_entity_poly.type
_entity_poly.pdbx_seq_one_letter_code
_entity_poly.pdbx_strand_id
1 'polypeptide(L)'
;MTLDEALLAAARTAGTASAAAQEQADVAKAVYHHTVLRLHRAGGSLREIAEALGMSHQRVHQIVEQSKRTERCRFCERVAADVDKMMAGPAAVICDICIAEARVGEVGDCSFCSGTAPVFSGAEARICRSCLDFSAAVISGAASPR
;
A
#
# COMPACT_ATOMS: atom_id res chain seq x y z
N MET A 1 25.79 -31.21 25.51
CA MET A 1 25.77 -29.86 26.11
C MET A 1 24.37 -29.33 25.96
N THR A 2 23.68 -29.09 27.06
CA THR A 2 22.35 -28.49 27.07
C THR A 2 22.50 -26.97 26.96
N LEU A 3 21.64 -26.32 26.17
CA LEU A 3 21.59 -24.86 26.12
C LEU A 3 21.17 -24.33 27.49
N ASP A 4 21.69 -23.15 27.85
CA ASP A 4 21.21 -22.44 29.03
C ASP A 4 19.75 -22.04 28.80
N GLU A 5 18.85 -22.61 29.62
CA GLU A 5 17.41 -22.44 29.45
C GLU A 5 16.98 -20.99 29.70
N ALA A 6 17.66 -20.26 30.58
CA ALA A 6 17.37 -18.86 30.84
C ALA A 6 17.75 -17.98 29.64
N LEU A 7 18.92 -18.23 29.03
CA LEU A 7 19.32 -17.55 27.79
C LEU A 7 18.39 -17.90 26.61
N LEU A 8 17.94 -19.16 26.53
CA LEU A 8 17.00 -19.60 25.49
C LEU A 8 15.64 -18.89 25.63
N ALA A 9 15.10 -18.80 26.85
CA ALA A 9 13.85 -18.08 27.13
C ALA A 9 13.98 -16.59 26.82
N ALA A 10 15.10 -15.95 27.18
CA ALA A 10 15.37 -14.56 26.86
C ALA A 10 15.45 -14.32 25.35
N ALA A 11 16.15 -15.19 24.59
CA ALA A 11 16.26 -15.08 23.15
C ALA A 11 14.91 -15.24 22.44
N ARG A 12 14.06 -16.18 22.88
CA ARG A 12 12.70 -16.34 22.35
C ARG A 12 11.85 -15.10 22.57
N THR A 13 11.90 -14.54 23.78
CA THR A 13 11.15 -13.32 24.14
C THR A 13 11.63 -12.12 23.34
N ALA A 14 12.94 -11.94 23.17
CA ALA A 14 13.49 -10.87 22.34
C ALA A 14 13.13 -11.06 20.86
N GLY A 15 13.14 -12.30 20.36
CA GLY A 15 12.76 -12.62 18.98
C GLY A 15 11.30 -12.28 18.67
N THR A 16 10.36 -12.63 19.55
CA THR A 16 8.94 -12.29 19.36
C THR A 16 8.72 -10.78 19.41
N ALA A 17 9.35 -10.08 20.36
CA ALA A 17 9.28 -8.61 20.44
C ALA A 17 9.85 -7.94 19.19
N SER A 18 10.98 -8.44 18.68
CA SER A 18 11.59 -7.94 17.44
C SER A 18 10.70 -8.17 16.22
N ALA A 19 10.05 -9.33 16.11
CA ALA A 19 9.16 -9.62 15.00
C ALA A 19 7.95 -8.68 14.98
N ALA A 20 7.33 -8.46 16.16
CA ALA A 20 6.22 -7.53 16.29
C ALA A 20 6.63 -6.08 15.97
N ALA A 21 7.80 -5.65 16.42
CA ALA A 21 8.33 -4.32 16.10
C ALA A 21 8.62 -4.14 14.60
N GLN A 22 9.11 -5.19 13.94
CA GLN A 22 9.36 -5.18 12.51
C GLN A 22 8.05 -5.07 11.71
N GLU A 23 7.04 -5.85 12.08
CA GLU A 23 5.70 -5.77 11.47
C GLU A 23 5.12 -4.36 11.59
N GLN A 24 5.19 -3.77 12.78
CA GLN A 24 4.74 -2.40 13.02
C GLN A 24 5.52 -1.38 12.16
N ALA A 25 6.84 -1.55 12.02
CA ALA A 25 7.67 -0.70 11.19
C ALA A 25 7.31 -0.81 9.70
N ASP A 26 7.01 -2.03 9.22
CA ASP A 26 6.61 -2.28 7.84
C ASP A 26 5.25 -1.65 7.53
N VAL A 27 4.27 -1.77 8.44
CA VAL A 27 2.97 -1.09 8.35
C VAL A 27 3.16 0.42 8.33
N ALA A 28 3.95 0.98 9.26
CA ALA A 28 4.21 2.41 9.33
C ALA A 28 4.87 2.93 8.04
N LYS A 29 5.82 2.18 7.48
CA LYS A 29 6.49 2.50 6.21
C LYS A 29 5.52 2.50 5.03
N ALA A 30 4.63 1.51 4.96
CA ALA A 30 3.61 1.44 3.91
C ALA A 30 2.65 2.65 3.97
N VAL A 31 2.17 3.00 5.17
CA VAL A 31 1.32 4.18 5.39
C VAL A 31 2.05 5.48 5.04
N TYR A 32 3.32 5.58 5.42
CA TYR A 32 4.15 6.75 5.11
C TYR A 32 4.34 6.91 3.59
N HIS A 33 4.75 5.86 2.87
CA HIS A 33 4.87 5.89 1.41
C HIS A 33 3.53 6.25 0.74
N HIS A 34 2.41 5.71 1.22
CA HIS A 34 1.08 6.05 0.72
C HIS A 34 0.76 7.53 0.84
N THR A 35 1.06 8.11 2.00
CA THR A 35 0.75 9.52 2.27
C THR A 35 1.58 10.44 1.38
N VAL A 36 2.85 10.11 1.15
CA VAL A 36 3.73 10.80 0.18
C VAL A 36 3.14 10.79 -1.23
N LEU A 37 2.66 9.63 -1.70
CA LEU A 37 2.03 9.51 -3.02
C LEU A 37 0.75 10.33 -3.13
N ARG A 38 -0.06 10.37 -2.06
CA ARG A 38 -1.29 11.20 -2.01
C ARG A 38 -0.97 12.69 -2.09
N LEU A 39 0.04 13.16 -1.36
CA LEU A 39 0.50 14.55 -1.43
C LEU A 39 0.93 14.93 -2.84
N HIS A 40 1.68 14.05 -3.52
CA HIS A 40 2.12 14.30 -4.89
C HIS A 40 0.94 14.37 -5.88
N ARG A 41 -0.02 13.44 -5.77
CA ARG A 41 -1.20 13.40 -6.64
C ARG A 41 -2.18 14.54 -6.39
N ALA A 42 -2.20 15.10 -5.19
CA ALA A 42 -2.94 16.32 -4.88
C ALA A 42 -2.30 17.59 -5.50
N GLY A 43 -1.19 17.44 -6.25
CA GLY A 43 -0.51 18.54 -6.92
C GLY A 43 0.77 19.02 -6.23
N GLY A 44 1.13 18.42 -5.09
CA GLY A 44 2.37 18.76 -4.39
C GLY A 44 3.60 18.42 -5.23
N SER A 45 4.50 19.37 -5.40
CA SER A 45 5.78 19.08 -6.06
C SER A 45 6.66 18.21 -5.15
N LEU A 46 7.55 17.41 -5.75
CA LEU A 46 8.50 16.58 -4.99
C LEU A 46 9.36 17.42 -4.02
N ARG A 47 9.61 18.69 -4.38
CA ARG A 47 10.43 19.62 -3.59
C ARG A 47 9.69 20.12 -2.35
N GLU A 48 8.43 20.51 -2.49
CA GLU A 48 7.58 20.93 -1.35
C GLU A 48 7.34 19.78 -0.39
N ILE A 49 7.09 18.57 -0.91
CA ILE A 49 6.91 17.36 -0.09
C ILE A 49 8.20 17.03 0.67
N ALA A 50 9.35 17.13 0.02
CA ALA A 50 10.64 16.90 0.66
C ALA A 50 10.91 17.88 1.80
N GLU A 51 10.65 19.17 1.58
CA GLU A 51 10.80 20.23 2.58
C GLU A 51 9.85 20.02 3.77
N ALA A 52 8.56 19.78 3.50
CA ALA A 52 7.55 19.59 4.54
C ALA A 52 7.80 18.35 5.41
N LEU A 53 8.41 17.30 4.84
CA LEU A 53 8.69 16.05 5.56
C LEU A 53 10.13 15.99 6.09
N GLY A 54 10.94 17.04 5.93
CA GLY A 54 12.32 17.08 6.41
C GLY A 54 13.24 16.03 5.78
N MET A 55 13.04 15.72 4.49
CA MET A 55 13.79 14.69 3.77
C MET A 55 14.39 15.20 2.47
N SER A 56 15.28 14.40 1.88
CA SER A 56 15.86 14.75 0.59
C SER A 56 14.85 14.58 -0.55
N HIS A 57 14.95 15.47 -1.54
CA HIS A 57 14.21 15.35 -2.80
C HIS A 57 14.39 13.97 -3.45
N GLN A 58 15.61 13.43 -3.43
CA GLN A 58 15.92 12.10 -3.96
C GLN A 58 15.13 11.00 -3.26
N ARG A 59 14.90 11.10 -1.94
CA ARG A 59 14.13 10.11 -1.19
C ARG A 59 12.66 10.13 -1.60
N VAL A 60 12.07 11.31 -1.75
CA VAL A 60 10.68 11.46 -2.25
C VAL A 60 10.56 10.91 -3.67
N HIS A 61 11.50 11.25 -4.55
CA HIS A 61 11.53 10.74 -5.92
C HIS A 61 11.59 9.20 -5.96
N GLN A 62 12.41 8.56 -5.13
CA GLN A 62 12.45 7.09 -5.05
C GLN A 62 11.10 6.48 -4.64
N ILE A 63 10.41 7.06 -3.65
CA ILE A 63 9.10 6.59 -3.20
C ILE A 63 8.08 6.69 -4.35
N VAL A 64 8.07 7.82 -5.05
CA VAL A 64 7.18 8.05 -6.19
C VAL A 64 7.51 7.12 -7.37
N GLU A 65 8.76 6.98 -7.76
CA GLU A 65 9.16 6.13 -8.89
C GLU A 65 8.98 4.63 -8.63
N GLN A 66 9.23 4.15 -7.41
CA GLN A 66 8.99 2.76 -7.06
C GLN A 66 7.51 2.37 -7.21
N SER A 67 6.60 3.31 -6.97
CA SER A 67 5.16 3.08 -7.19
C SER A 67 4.78 3.02 -8.67
N LYS A 68 5.52 3.69 -9.56
CA LYS A 68 5.28 3.66 -11.01
C LYS A 68 5.64 2.33 -11.67
N ARG A 69 6.51 1.52 -11.05
CA ARG A 69 6.96 0.21 -11.60
C ARG A 69 5.91 -0.90 -11.59
N THR A 70 4.67 -0.61 -11.23
CA THR A 70 3.57 -1.58 -11.31
C THR A 70 2.75 -1.31 -12.59
N GLU A 71 3.23 -1.75 -13.75
CA GLU A 71 2.55 -1.52 -15.05
C GLU A 71 1.35 -2.47 -15.29
N ARG A 72 0.99 -3.27 -14.28
CA ARG A 72 -0.05 -4.29 -14.36
C ARG A 72 -0.98 -4.22 -13.17
N CYS A 73 -2.26 -4.50 -13.39
CA CYS A 73 -3.24 -4.67 -12.33
C CYS A 73 -2.82 -5.84 -11.44
N ARG A 74 -2.63 -5.60 -10.14
CA ARG A 74 -2.20 -6.63 -9.17
C ARG A 74 -3.31 -7.62 -8.80
N PHE A 75 -4.51 -7.43 -9.35
CA PHE A 75 -5.69 -8.24 -9.10
C PHE A 75 -6.02 -9.20 -10.25
N CYS A 76 -5.85 -8.74 -11.49
CA CYS A 76 -6.16 -9.52 -12.71
C CYS A 76 -5.03 -9.57 -13.74
N GLU A 77 -3.85 -9.02 -13.42
CA GLU A 77 -2.61 -9.03 -14.21
C GLU A 77 -2.62 -8.29 -15.56
N ARG A 78 -3.78 -7.74 -15.97
CA ARG A 78 -3.91 -6.90 -17.18
C ARG A 78 -2.96 -5.70 -17.17
N VAL A 79 -2.43 -5.34 -18.33
CA VAL A 79 -1.61 -4.12 -18.53
C VAL A 79 -2.49 -2.91 -18.85
N ALA A 80 -1.93 -1.71 -18.78
CA ALA A 80 -2.65 -0.47 -19.08
C ALA A 80 -3.26 -0.41 -20.50
N ALA A 81 -2.71 -1.18 -21.45
CA ALA A 81 -3.25 -1.27 -22.80
C ALA A 81 -4.54 -2.11 -22.90
N ASP A 82 -4.86 -2.93 -21.90
CA ASP A 82 -6.01 -3.84 -21.91
C ASP A 82 -7.26 -3.27 -21.22
N VAL A 83 -7.17 -2.05 -20.68
CA VAL A 83 -8.19 -1.46 -19.78
C VAL A 83 -8.32 0.04 -20.03
N ASP A 84 -9.49 0.61 -19.75
CA ASP A 84 -9.71 2.03 -20.01
C ASP A 84 -8.95 2.91 -19.01
N LYS A 85 -8.89 2.48 -17.75
CA LYS A 85 -8.25 3.25 -16.67
C LYS A 85 -7.56 2.35 -15.65
N MET A 86 -6.43 2.85 -15.13
CA MET A 86 -5.72 2.26 -14.00
C MET A 86 -5.54 3.25 -12.87
N MET A 87 -5.69 2.77 -11.64
CA MET A 87 -5.39 3.54 -10.44
C MET A 87 -4.25 2.87 -9.68
N ALA A 88 -3.16 3.60 -9.51
CA ALA A 88 -2.06 3.17 -8.67
C ALA A 88 -2.38 3.40 -7.20
N GLY A 89 -2.58 2.33 -6.44
CA GLY A 89 -2.57 2.36 -4.98
C GLY A 89 -1.16 2.52 -4.41
N PRO A 90 -1.03 2.59 -3.07
CA PRO A 90 0.26 2.66 -2.41
C PRO A 90 1.14 1.41 -2.55
N ALA A 91 0.54 0.22 -2.69
CA ALA A 91 1.29 -1.04 -2.80
C ALA A 91 0.78 -1.97 -3.93
N ALA A 92 -0.15 -1.49 -4.75
CA ALA A 92 -0.74 -2.27 -5.85
C ALA A 92 -1.43 -1.33 -6.85
N VAL A 93 -1.45 -1.71 -8.12
CA VAL A 93 -2.27 -1.05 -9.15
C VAL A 93 -3.55 -1.85 -9.35
N ILE A 94 -4.68 -1.17 -9.52
CA ILE A 94 -5.98 -1.79 -9.81
C ILE A 94 -6.60 -1.13 -11.05
N CYS A 95 -7.15 -1.93 -11.95
CA CYS A 95 -7.87 -1.43 -13.12
C CYS A 95 -9.34 -1.13 -12.81
N ASP A 96 -9.96 -0.32 -13.66
CA ASP A 96 -11.37 0.00 -13.68
C ASP A 96 -12.29 -1.24 -13.69
N ILE A 97 -11.94 -2.29 -14.43
CA ILE A 97 -12.71 -3.55 -14.45
C ILE A 97 -12.72 -4.19 -13.05
N CYS A 98 -11.55 -4.34 -12.42
CA CYS A 98 -11.47 -4.89 -11.08
C CYS A 98 -12.19 -4.03 -10.04
N ILE A 99 -12.17 -2.70 -10.20
CA ILE A 99 -12.95 -1.81 -9.32
C ILE A 99 -14.45 -2.04 -9.49
N ALA A 100 -14.93 -2.17 -10.73
CA ALA A 100 -16.35 -2.36 -11.01
C ALA A 100 -16.87 -3.73 -10.54
N GLU A 101 -16.06 -4.77 -10.67
CA GLU A 101 -16.50 -6.15 -10.42
C GLU A 101 -16.14 -6.68 -9.02
N ALA A 102 -15.20 -6.04 -8.31
CA ALA A 102 -14.73 -6.52 -7.02
C ALA A 102 -15.84 -6.64 -5.98
N ARG A 103 -15.92 -7.83 -5.38
CA ARG A 103 -16.79 -8.12 -4.23
C ARG A 103 -15.92 -8.53 -3.05
N VAL A 104 -16.07 -7.81 -1.94
CA VAL A 104 -15.40 -8.18 -0.69
C VAL A 104 -16.05 -9.44 -0.12
N GLY A 105 -15.25 -10.31 0.47
CA GLY A 105 -15.70 -11.56 1.05
C GLY A 105 -15.07 -11.78 2.41
N GLU A 106 -14.08 -12.67 2.45
CA GLU A 106 -13.38 -13.05 3.67
C GLU A 106 -12.63 -11.87 4.31
N VAL A 107 -12.44 -11.97 5.63
CA VAL A 107 -11.68 -10.98 6.39
C VAL A 107 -10.19 -11.20 6.14
N GLY A 108 -9.48 -10.12 5.80
CA GLY A 108 -8.04 -10.13 5.64
C GLY A 108 -7.47 -8.72 5.59
N ASP A 109 -6.15 -8.63 5.46
CA ASP A 109 -5.45 -7.35 5.48
C ASP A 109 -5.44 -6.70 4.10
N CYS A 110 -5.92 -5.47 4.04
CA CYS A 110 -6.00 -4.67 2.83
C CYS A 110 -4.60 -4.19 2.40
N SER A 111 -4.20 -4.46 1.15
CA SER A 111 -2.94 -3.99 0.57
C SER A 111 -2.89 -2.47 0.35
N PHE A 112 -4.00 -1.75 0.51
CA PHE A 112 -4.09 -0.30 0.29
C PHE A 112 -4.06 0.52 1.58
N CYS A 113 -4.75 0.07 2.64
CA CYS A 113 -4.82 0.77 3.92
C CYS A 113 -4.23 -0.01 5.11
N SER A 114 -3.76 -1.24 4.89
CA SER A 114 -3.26 -2.16 5.92
C SER A 114 -4.26 -2.52 7.03
N GLY A 115 -5.52 -2.10 6.93
CA GLY A 115 -6.57 -2.49 7.87
C GLY A 115 -7.10 -3.89 7.61
N THR A 116 -7.45 -4.59 8.69
CA THR A 116 -8.13 -5.89 8.66
C THR A 116 -9.64 -5.67 8.48
N ALA A 117 -10.18 -6.16 7.37
CA ALA A 117 -11.59 -5.99 7.00
C ALA A 117 -12.00 -7.07 6.00
N PRO A 118 -13.30 -7.21 5.64
CA PRO A 118 -13.70 -7.93 4.45
C PRO A 118 -12.97 -7.39 3.21
N VAL A 119 -12.26 -8.25 2.49
CA VAL A 119 -11.44 -7.89 1.32
C VAL A 119 -11.87 -8.63 0.07
N PHE A 120 -11.65 -7.99 -1.07
CA PHE A 120 -11.59 -8.64 -2.37
C PHE A 120 -10.14 -9.10 -2.59
N SER A 121 -9.95 -10.40 -2.81
CA SER A 121 -8.65 -11.01 -3.09
C SER A 121 -8.48 -11.16 -4.61
N GLY A 122 -7.44 -10.53 -5.15
CA GLY A 122 -6.98 -10.77 -6.52
C GLY A 122 -5.75 -11.67 -6.56
N ALA A 123 -5.05 -11.67 -7.69
CA ALA A 123 -3.86 -12.49 -7.92
C ALA A 123 -2.77 -12.32 -6.85
N GLU A 124 -2.39 -11.08 -6.52
CA GLU A 124 -1.31 -10.81 -5.56
C GLU A 124 -1.65 -9.71 -4.52
N ALA A 125 -2.87 -9.19 -4.54
CA ALA A 125 -3.28 -8.10 -3.67
C ALA A 125 -4.69 -8.31 -3.12
N ARG A 126 -4.95 -7.68 -1.98
CA ARG A 126 -6.25 -7.65 -1.32
C ARG A 126 -6.70 -6.21 -1.15
N ILE A 127 -7.98 -5.93 -1.29
CA ILE A 127 -8.51 -4.57 -1.12
C ILE A 127 -9.84 -4.57 -0.38
N CYS A 128 -9.96 -3.74 0.65
CA CYS A 128 -11.19 -3.60 1.41
C CYS A 128 -12.21 -2.69 0.70
N ARG A 129 -13.46 -2.71 1.16
CA ARG A 129 -14.54 -1.95 0.53
C ARG A 129 -14.28 -0.45 0.48
N SER A 130 -13.80 0.14 1.57
CA SER A 130 -13.50 1.58 1.63
C SER A 130 -12.43 1.99 0.61
N CYS A 131 -11.39 1.19 0.43
CA CYS A 131 -10.35 1.46 -0.57
C CYS A 131 -10.87 1.24 -2.01
N LEU A 132 -11.76 0.27 -2.23
CA LEU A 132 -12.44 0.10 -3.53
C LEU A 132 -13.27 1.33 -3.88
N ASP A 133 -14.11 1.81 -2.96
CA ASP A 133 -14.96 2.98 -3.17
C ASP A 133 -14.14 4.25 -3.44
N PHE A 134 -13.03 4.44 -2.71
CA PHE A 134 -12.09 5.52 -2.99
C PHE A 134 -11.47 5.40 -4.39
N SER A 135 -11.06 4.18 -4.77
CA SER A 135 -10.48 3.92 -6.09
C SER A 135 -11.47 4.23 -7.21
N ALA A 136 -12.73 3.83 -7.04
CA ALA A 136 -13.81 4.16 -7.96
C ALA A 136 -14.01 5.67 -8.09
N ALA A 137 -14.08 6.38 -6.97
CA ALA A 137 -14.24 7.84 -6.97
C ALA A 137 -13.09 8.56 -7.71
N VAL A 138 -11.85 8.09 -7.57
CA VAL A 138 -10.68 8.63 -8.29
C VAL A 138 -10.78 8.36 -9.79
N ILE A 139 -11.08 7.13 -10.21
CA ILE A 139 -11.18 6.76 -11.64
C ILE A 139 -12.35 7.47 -12.35
N SER A 140 -13.47 7.67 -11.64
CA SER A 140 -14.63 8.41 -12.16
C SER A 140 -14.43 9.92 -12.20
N GLY A 141 -13.31 10.46 -11.68
CA GLY A 141 -13.07 11.91 -11.59
C GLY A 141 -13.91 12.61 -10.51
N ALA A 142 -14.63 11.86 -9.67
CA ALA A 142 -15.45 12.39 -8.57
C ALA A 142 -14.58 12.81 -7.36
N ALA A 143 -13.41 12.20 -7.19
CA ALA A 143 -12.36 12.67 -6.29
C ALA A 143 -11.46 13.68 -7.02
N SER A 144 -12.03 14.83 -7.41
CA SER A 144 -11.22 15.99 -7.83
C SER A 144 -10.66 16.65 -6.57
N PRO A 145 -9.33 16.83 -6.43
CA PRO A 145 -8.79 17.64 -5.35
C PRO A 145 -9.16 19.09 -5.65
N ARG A 146 -10.07 19.65 -4.84
CA ARG A 146 -10.14 21.09 -4.64
C ARG A 146 -9.25 21.47 -3.47
#